data_AF-S2S6N2-F1
#
_entry.id   AF-S2S6N2-F1
#
_cell.length_a   1.000
_cell.length_b   1.000
_cell.length_c   1.000
_cell.angle_alpha   90.00
_cell.angle_beta   90.00
_cell.angle_gamma   90.00
#
_symmetry.space_group_name_H-M   'P 1'
#
loop_
_entity.id
_entity.type
_entity.pdbx_description
1 polymer ?
#
loop_
_entity_poly.entity_id
_entity_poly.type
_entity_poly.pdbx_seq_one_letter_code
_entity_poly.pdbx_strand_id
1 'polypeptide(L)' 'NSSGSGSTSSSSSAAPAPNGIQVFIADKTHNISTINRSFNITADDQITITLQVSTKYPGSYRIVRDGTVIAQEDNITQ' A
#
# COMPACT_ATOMS: atom_id res chain seq x y z
N ASN A 1 49.90 -9.65 29.92
CA ASN A 1 49.82 -9.86 28.47
C ASN A 1 48.40 -9.52 28.07
N SER A 2 48.20 -8.34 27.46
CA SER A 2 46.88 -7.81 27.12
C SER A 2 46.48 -8.35 25.76
N SER A 3 45.27 -8.89 25.61
CA SER A 3 44.73 -9.21 24.29
C SER A 3 43.26 -8.86 24.29
N GLY A 4 42.97 -7.65 23.81
CA GLY A 4 41.63 -7.10 23.68
C GLY A 4 40.90 -7.78 22.53
N SER A 5 39.70 -8.25 22.82
CA SER A 5 38.75 -8.73 21.81
C SER A 5 38.17 -7.54 21.07
N GLY A 6 38.68 -7.28 19.88
CA GLY A 6 38.09 -6.32 18.95
C GLY A 6 36.77 -6.87 18.41
N SER A 7 35.66 -6.43 18.98
CA SER A 7 34.33 -6.67 18.43
C SER A 7 34.20 -5.98 17.08
N THR A 8 34.32 -6.76 16.00
CA THR A 8 33.96 -6.33 14.66
C THR A 8 32.44 -6.15 14.62
N SER A 9 32.01 -4.90 14.78
CA SER A 9 30.61 -4.51 14.61
C SER A 9 30.28 -4.62 13.12
N SER A 10 29.86 -5.81 12.67
CA SER A 10 29.20 -5.92 11.36
C SER A 10 27.85 -5.20 11.47
N SER A 11 27.77 -3.98 10.96
CA SER A 11 26.48 -3.35 10.72
C SER A 11 25.84 -4.07 9.53
N SER A 12 25.12 -5.15 9.79
CA SER A 12 24.17 -5.70 8.85
C SER A 12 23.01 -4.72 8.77
N SER A 13 23.02 -3.83 7.78
CA SER A 13 21.85 -3.05 7.42
C SER A 13 20.73 -4.03 7.05
N ALA A 14 19.76 -4.21 7.94
CA ALA A 14 18.60 -5.04 7.66
C ALA A 14 17.89 -4.47 6.42
N ALA A 15 17.48 -5.35 5.50
CA ALA A 15 16.64 -4.93 4.38
C ALA A 15 15.33 -4.33 4.92
N PRO A 16 14.74 -3.31 4.25
CA PRO A 16 13.47 -2.74 4.68
C PRO A 16 12.39 -3.82 4.77
N ALA A 17 11.66 -3.85 5.89
CA ALA A 17 10.51 -4.73 6.02
C ALA A 17 9.45 -4.33 4.97
N PRO A 18 8.86 -5.30 4.24
CA PRO A 18 7.83 -4.99 3.26
C PRO A 18 6.53 -4.55 3.94
N ASN A 19 5.89 -3.53 3.40
CA ASN A 19 4.55 -3.09 3.80
C ASN A 19 3.51 -3.71 2.87
N GLY A 20 2.47 -4.31 3.43
CA GLY A 20 1.36 -4.90 2.69
C GLY A 20 0.33 -3.84 2.29
N ILE A 21 0.12 -3.68 0.98
CA ILE A 21 -0.84 -2.74 0.39
C ILE A 21 -2.08 -3.49 -0.08
N GLN A 22 -3.26 -2.97 0.24
CA GLN A 22 -4.55 -3.42 -0.27
C GLN A 22 -5.29 -2.22 -0.87
N VAL A 23 -5.75 -2.38 -2.11
CA VAL A 23 -6.51 -1.38 -2.85
C VAL A 23 -7.94 -1.88 -2.98
N PHE A 24 -8.88 -1.05 -2.53
CA PHE A 24 -10.31 -1.25 -2.66
C PHE A 24 -10.87 -0.18 -3.59
N ILE A 25 -11.83 -0.55 -4.45
CA ILE A 25 -12.52 0.41 -5.30
C ILE A 25 -14.03 0.13 -5.29
N ALA A 26 -14.83 1.18 -5.43
CA ALA A 26 -16.21 1.08 -5.88
C ALA A 26 -16.32 1.81 -7.21
N ASP A 27 -16.95 1.16 -8.18
CA ASP A 27 -17.29 1.73 -9.48
C ASP A 27 -18.47 0.95 -10.07
N LYS A 28 -18.71 1.07 -11.37
CA LYS A 28 -19.79 0.34 -12.05
C LYS A 28 -19.72 -1.19 -11.90
N THR A 29 -18.53 -1.77 -11.74
CA THR A 29 -18.32 -3.24 -11.75
C THR A 29 -17.72 -3.79 -10.46
N HIS A 30 -17.23 -2.93 -9.57
CA HIS A 30 -16.55 -3.30 -8.33
C HIS A 30 -17.23 -2.73 -7.09
N ASN A 31 -17.02 -3.38 -5.94
CA ASN A 31 -17.57 -2.95 -4.65
C ASN A 31 -16.44 -2.67 -3.64
N ILE A 32 -16.55 -1.55 -2.92
CA ILE A 32 -15.53 -1.08 -1.95
C ILE A 32 -15.27 -2.07 -0.80
N SER A 33 -16.18 -3.01 -0.56
CA SER A 33 -16.05 -4.02 0.49
C SER A 33 -15.13 -5.18 0.11
N THR A 34 -14.76 -5.28 -1.17
CA THR A 34 -13.89 -6.34 -1.70
C THR A 34 -12.53 -5.79 -2.09
N ILE A 35 -11.46 -6.55 -1.78
CA ILE A 35 -10.11 -6.20 -2.21
C ILE A 35 -10.06 -6.31 -3.73
N ASN A 36 -9.69 -5.21 -4.40
CA ASN A 36 -9.50 -5.18 -5.85
C ASN A 36 -8.07 -5.62 -6.22
N ARG A 37 -7.06 -5.16 -5.47
CA ARG A 37 -5.64 -5.54 -5.65
C ARG A 37 -4.92 -5.60 -4.31
N SER A 38 -3.93 -6.48 -4.19
CA SER A 38 -3.03 -6.55 -3.03
C SER A 38 -1.59 -6.84 -3.45
N PHE A 39 -0.63 -6.15 -2.87
CA PHE A 39 0.80 -6.30 -3.18
C PHE A 39 1.66 -5.76 -2.03
N ASN A 40 2.97 -6.01 -2.05
CA ASN A 40 3.91 -5.54 -1.03
C ASN A 40 4.88 -4.50 -1.62
N ILE A 41 5.27 -3.50 -0.82
CA ILE A 41 6.30 -2.51 -1.20
C ILE A 41 7.41 -2.44 -0.14
N THR A 42 8.65 -2.19 -0.55
CA THR A 42 9.80 -1.96 0.34
C THR A 42 10.33 -0.53 0.30
N ALA A 43 9.81 0.28 -0.61
CA ALA A 43 10.08 1.70 -0.80
C ALA A 43 8.82 2.39 -1.34
N ASP A 44 8.85 3.71 -1.48
CA ASP A 44 7.75 4.46 -2.09
C ASP A 44 7.46 3.97 -3.51
N ASP A 45 6.18 3.86 -3.83
CA ASP A 45 5.69 3.36 -5.11
C ASP A 45 4.51 4.19 -5.59
N GLN A 46 4.36 4.30 -6.91
CA GLN A 46 3.25 5.00 -7.55
C GLN A 46 2.32 4.00 -8.24
N ILE A 47 1.04 4.08 -7.92
CA ILE A 47 0.01 3.24 -8.55
C ILE A 47 -1.04 4.09 -9.27
N THR A 48 -1.55 3.54 -10.37
CA THR A 48 -2.69 4.08 -11.08
C THR A 48 -3.94 3.27 -10.76
N ILE A 49 -4.99 3.96 -10.29
CA ILE A 49 -6.32 3.38 -10.08
C ILE A 49 -7.24 3.86 -11.20
N THR A 50 -7.74 2.91 -12.00
CA THR A 50 -8.71 3.18 -13.06
C THR A 50 -10.11 2.82 -12.56
N LEU A 51 -11.06 3.74 -12.69
CA LEU A 51 -12.45 3.57 -12.24
C LEU A 51 -13.40 3.68 -13.42
N GLN A 52 -14.40 2.78 -13.48
CA GLN A 52 -15.51 2.89 -14.44
C GLN A 52 -16.66 3.68 -13.82
N VAL A 53 -16.67 5.00 -13.98
CA VAL A 53 -17.66 5.89 -13.36
C VAL A 53 -18.76 6.33 -14.33
N SER A 54 -19.94 6.65 -13.79
CA SER A 54 -21.02 7.33 -14.50
C SER A 54 -21.90 8.11 -13.52
N THR A 55 -22.87 8.88 -14.01
CA THR A 55 -23.82 9.62 -13.14
C THR A 55 -24.59 8.72 -12.17
N LYS A 56 -24.79 7.43 -12.51
CA LYS A 56 -25.44 6.44 -11.64
C LYS A 56 -24.45 5.72 -10.72
N TYR A 57 -23.18 5.66 -11.10
CA TYR A 57 -22.13 4.92 -10.41
C TYR A 57 -20.92 5.84 -10.17
N PRO A 58 -20.96 6.70 -9.14
CA PRO A 58 -19.78 7.45 -8.75
C PRO A 58 -18.68 6.49 -8.28
N GLY A 59 -17.43 6.87 -8.54
CA GLY A 59 -16.25 6.12 -8.14
C GLY A 59 -15.83 6.37 -6.71
N SER A 60 -15.14 5.41 -6.11
CA SER A 60 -14.48 5.57 -4.81
C SER A 60 -13.27 4.66 -4.72
N TYR A 61 -12.26 5.04 -3.95
CA TYR A 61 -11.12 4.19 -3.66
C TYR A 61 -10.70 4.27 -2.20
N ARG A 62 -10.10 3.20 -1.70
CA ARG A 62 -9.45 3.15 -0.38
C ARG A 62 -8.17 2.33 -0.48
N ILE A 63 -7.06 2.91 -0.03
CA ILE A 63 -5.76 2.27 0.05
C ILE A 63 -5.44 2.01 1.51
N VAL A 64 -5.16 0.75 1.83
CA VAL A 64 -4.80 0.28 3.16
C VAL A 64 -3.37 -0.23 3.13
N ARG A 65 -2.54 0.24 4.07
CA ARG A 65 -1.18 -0.27 4.33
C ARG A 65 -1.17 -0.94 5.69
N ASP A 66 -0.88 -2.24 5.73
CA ASP A 66 -0.78 -3.04 6.96
C ASP A 66 -1.98 -2.86 7.91
N GLY A 67 -3.18 -2.82 7.33
CA GLY A 67 -4.44 -2.62 8.06
C GLY A 67 -4.82 -1.16 8.33
N THR A 68 -3.96 -0.19 8.03
CA THR A 68 -4.23 1.25 8.21
C THR A 68 -4.61 1.93 6.90
N VAL A 69 -5.71 2.68 6.85
CA VAL A 69 -6.06 3.49 5.68
C VAL A 69 -5.05 4.62 5.51
N ILE A 70 -4.39 4.69 4.36
CA ILE A 70 -3.39 5.73 4.04
C ILE A 70 -3.87 6.74 3.00
N ALA A 71 -4.87 6.38 2.20
CA ALA A 71 -5.53 7.27 1.25
C ALA A 71 -6.93 6.74 0.94
N GLN A 72 -7.89 7.65 0.76
CA GLN A 72 -9.23 7.31 0.30
C GLN A 72 -9.86 8.54 -0.34
N GLU A 73 -10.78 8.31 -1.26
CA GLU A 73 -11.63 9.34 -1.86
C GLU A 73 -12.95 8.70 -2.28
N ASP A 74 -14.03 9.47 -2.17
CA ASP A 74 -15.37 9.05 -2.54
C ASP A 74 -15.99 10.02 -3.54
N ASN A 75 -17.12 9.66 -4.15
CA ASN A 75 -17.89 10.52 -5.07
C ASN A 75 -17.10 11.05 -6.28
N ILE A 76 -16.19 10.22 -6.82
CA ILE A 76 -15.44 10.55 -8.05
C ILE A 76 -16.40 10.48 -9.23
N THR A 77 -16.65 11.62 -9.87
CA THR A 77 -17.51 11.73 -11.06
C THR A 77 -16.70 12.18 -12.28
N GLN A 78 -17.24 11.93 -13.49
CA GLN A 78 -16.75 12.53 -14.73
C GLN A 78 -17.39 13.88 -14.99
#